data_AF-A0A946QCR0-F1
#
_entry.id   AF-A0A946QCR0-F1
#
_cell.length_a   1.000
_cell.length_b   1.000
_cell.length_c   1.000
_cell.angle_alpha   90.00
_cell.angle_beta   90.00
_cell.angle_gamma   90.00
#
_symmetry.space_group_name_H-M   'P 1'
#
loop_
_entity.id
_entity.type
_entity.pdbx_description
1 polymer ?
#
loop_
_entity_poly.entity_id
_entity_poly.type
_entity_poly.pdbx_seq_one_letter_code
_entity_poly.pdbx_strand_id
1 'polypeptide(L)'
;MVSLYYGQQPSLRQRRLFLENLEDRRLLAANLGLSPESALLAPAGSIELQDTGLLAIPVHVNGILTDGDVTTPFPYGIDNTFLLASNPTATKTIYLDYNGHTSTNNRWTRWQGVSQLVSPPFDLDGNTSNFSDAELQRIQLQFIEVVEDYLPFDINVTTIDPGLVQHDCQRSAAAVC
;
A
#
# COMPACT_ATOMS: atom_id res chain seq x y z
N MET A 1 -29.50 3.90 50.60
CA MET A 1 -28.35 3.01 50.31
C MET A 1 -28.59 2.43 48.92
N VAL A 2 -28.02 3.03 47.88
CA VAL A 2 -28.22 2.60 46.48
C VAL A 2 -27.06 1.68 46.11
N SER A 3 -27.36 0.40 45.93
CA SER A 3 -26.38 -0.61 45.54
C SER A 3 -26.28 -0.64 44.01
N LEU A 4 -25.12 -0.25 43.47
CA LEU A 4 -24.84 -0.32 42.04
C LEU A 4 -24.37 -1.73 41.69
N TYR A 5 -25.11 -2.43 40.84
CA TYR A 5 -24.65 -3.66 40.20
C TYR A 5 -23.66 -3.28 39.09
N TYR A 6 -22.37 -3.53 39.31
CA TYR A 6 -21.40 -3.61 38.22
C TYR A 6 -21.57 -4.97 37.53
N GLY A 7 -22.15 -4.97 36.32
CA GLY A 7 -22.11 -6.13 35.44
C GLY A 7 -20.68 -6.38 34.97
N GLN A 8 -20.19 -7.60 35.14
CA GLN A 8 -18.90 -8.02 34.58
C GLN A 8 -18.95 -7.93 33.05
N GLN A 9 -18.01 -7.20 32.46
CA GLN A 9 -17.82 -7.20 31.01
C GLN A 9 -17.29 -8.57 30.56
N PRO A 10 -17.88 -9.20 29.52
CA PRO A 10 -17.39 -10.47 29.01
C PRO A 10 -15.98 -10.29 28.41
N SER A 11 -15.06 -11.19 28.76
CA SER A 11 -13.68 -11.20 28.27
C SER A 11 -13.64 -11.30 26.74
N LEU A 12 -12.86 -10.43 26.11
CA LEU A 12 -12.66 -10.45 24.67
C LEU A 12 -12.00 -11.78 24.29
N ARG A 13 -12.67 -12.59 23.47
CA ARG A 13 -12.11 -13.80 22.87
C ARG A 13 -10.82 -13.42 22.13
N GLN A 14 -9.69 -13.90 22.61
CA GLN A 14 -8.37 -13.63 22.04
C GLN A 14 -8.29 -14.25 20.64
N ARG A 15 -8.38 -13.40 19.60
CA ARG A 15 -8.23 -13.82 18.20
C ARG A 15 -6.74 -13.82 17.89
N ARG A 16 -6.17 -14.98 17.53
CA ARG A 16 -4.76 -15.07 17.15
C ARG A 16 -4.65 -14.75 15.66
N LEU A 17 -4.15 -13.56 15.34
CA LEU A 17 -3.76 -13.19 13.98
C LEU A 17 -2.39 -13.79 13.69
N PHE A 18 -2.19 -14.33 12.49
CA PHE A 18 -0.90 -14.86 12.05
C PHE A 18 -0.70 -14.57 10.57
N LEU A 19 0.55 -14.51 10.12
CA LEU A 19 0.89 -14.40 8.70
C LEU A 19 1.10 -15.82 8.16
N GLU A 20 0.27 -16.25 7.21
CA GLU A 20 0.47 -17.50 6.48
C GLU A 20 1.27 -17.26 5.20
N ASN A 21 2.19 -18.17 4.87
CA ASN A 21 2.87 -18.12 3.59
C ASN A 21 1.96 -18.74 2.53
N LEU A 22 1.57 -17.95 1.53
CA LEU A 22 0.86 -18.42 0.36
C LEU A 22 1.74 -18.09 -0.86
N GLU A 23 2.39 -19.13 -1.39
CA GLU A 23 3.45 -19.00 -2.39
C GLU A 23 4.59 -18.10 -1.87
N ASP A 24 5.03 -17.10 -2.63
CA ASP A 24 6.09 -16.16 -2.24
C ASP A 24 5.58 -15.00 -1.35
N ARG A 25 4.30 -15.04 -0.93
CA ARG A 25 3.64 -13.94 -0.20
C ARG A 25 3.24 -14.34 1.21
N ARG A 26 3.10 -13.34 2.09
CA ARG A 26 2.60 -13.51 3.46
C ARG A 26 1.22 -12.86 3.59
N LEU A 27 0.19 -13.64 3.90
CA LEU A 27 -1.19 -13.17 4.06
C LEU A 27 -1.55 -13.06 5.53
N LEU A 28 -2.24 -11.98 5.93
CA LEU A 28 -2.75 -11.83 7.28
C LEU A 28 -3.99 -12.73 7.44
N ALA A 29 -3.84 -13.81 8.19
CA ALA A 29 -4.88 -14.78 8.49
C ALA A 29 -5.31 -14.68 9.96
N ALA A 30 -6.56 -15.01 10.23
CA ALA A 30 -7.09 -15.12 11.59
C ALA A 30 -7.41 -16.58 11.90
N ASN A 31 -6.88 -17.11 13.00
CA ASN A 31 -7.30 -18.43 13.45
C ASN A 31 -8.72 -18.29 14.02
N LEU A 32 -9.71 -18.70 13.22
CA LEU A 32 -11.10 -18.84 13.65
C LEU A 32 -11.17 -20.05 14.58
N GLY A 33 -10.65 -19.92 15.80
CA GLY A 33 -10.52 -21.00 16.76
C GLY A 33 -11.85 -21.72 17.00
N LEU A 34 -12.06 -22.81 16.26
CA LEU A 34 -13.13 -23.78 16.47
C LEU A 34 -12.63 -25.01 17.26
N SER A 35 -11.35 -25.05 17.65
CA SER A 35 -10.84 -26.08 18.56
C SER A 35 -9.66 -25.54 19.38
N PRO A 36 -9.61 -25.80 20.70
CA PRO A 36 -8.46 -25.46 21.55
C PRO A 36 -7.19 -26.27 21.22
N GLU A 37 -7.26 -27.30 20.35
CA GLU A 37 -6.09 -28.08 19.94
C GLU A 37 -5.27 -27.46 18.79
N SER A 38 -5.80 -26.45 18.08
CA SER A 38 -5.11 -25.88 16.91
C SER A 38 -3.93 -24.96 17.24
N ALA A 39 -3.64 -24.74 18.52
CA ALA A 39 -2.57 -23.82 18.96
C ALA A 39 -1.16 -24.44 18.92
N LEU A 40 -1.03 -25.76 18.77
CA LEU A 40 0.24 -26.48 18.95
C LEU A 40 0.94 -26.94 17.65
N LEU A 41 0.36 -26.68 16.49
CA LEU A 41 0.85 -27.18 15.19
C LEU A 41 1.05 -26.06 14.17
N ALA A 42 1.67 -24.95 14.57
CA ALA A 42 2.22 -24.04 13.59
C ALA A 42 3.52 -24.67 13.02
N PRO A 43 3.63 -24.91 11.70
CA PRO A 43 4.84 -25.48 11.10
C PRO A 43 6.04 -24.55 11.31
N ALA A 44 7.23 -25.13 11.45
CA ALA A 44 8.47 -24.38 11.61
C ALA A 44 8.64 -23.35 10.49
N GLY A 45 8.60 -22.06 10.85
CA GLY A 45 8.57 -20.93 9.92
C GLY A 45 7.48 -19.89 10.22
N SER A 46 6.54 -20.19 11.11
CA SER A 46 5.56 -19.21 11.59
C SER A 46 6.22 -18.20 12.53
N ILE A 47 6.30 -16.94 12.10
CA ILE A 47 6.68 -15.82 12.98
C ILE A 47 5.47 -15.46 13.85
N GLU A 48 5.63 -15.52 15.16
CA GLU A 48 4.62 -15.09 16.13
C GLU A 48 4.61 -13.55 16.16
N LEU A 49 3.62 -12.95 15.52
CA LEU A 49 3.44 -11.49 15.53
C LEU A 49 2.87 -11.11 16.89
N GLN A 50 3.60 -10.29 17.64
CA GLN A 50 3.05 -9.65 18.83
C GLN A 50 1.92 -8.73 18.39
N ASP A 51 0.71 -9.03 18.83
CA ASP A 51 -0.51 -8.27 18.56
C ASP A 51 -0.43 -6.89 19.23
N THR A 52 0.22 -5.96 18.56
CA THR A 52 0.18 -4.53 18.86
C THR A 52 -0.95 -3.82 18.11
N GLY A 53 -1.77 -4.56 17.34
CA GLY A 53 -2.83 -4.00 16.49
C GLY A 53 -2.32 -3.13 15.33
N LEU A 54 -1.02 -3.19 15.03
CA LEU A 54 -0.31 -2.21 14.19
C LEU A 54 0.72 -2.97 13.34
N LEU A 55 0.24 -3.65 12.29
CA LEU A 55 1.11 -4.26 11.27
C LEU A 55 0.95 -3.47 9.97
N ALA A 56 2.03 -2.81 9.52
CA ALA A 56 2.07 -2.32 8.15
C ALA A 56 2.18 -3.51 7.19
N ILE A 57 1.67 -3.31 5.98
CA ILE A 57 1.86 -4.26 4.88
C ILE A 57 3.35 -4.30 4.54
N PRO A 58 4.00 -5.47 4.49
CA PRO A 58 5.38 -5.55 3.99
C PRO A 58 5.41 -5.22 2.50
N VAL A 59 6.29 -4.32 2.08
CA VAL A 59 6.48 -3.93 0.68
C VAL A 59 7.95 -3.88 0.32
N HIS A 60 8.26 -3.84 -0.97
CA HIS A 60 9.63 -3.70 -1.46
C HIS A 60 9.99 -2.22 -1.60
N VAL A 61 11.02 -1.79 -0.87
CA VAL A 61 11.64 -0.48 -1.00
C VAL A 61 12.96 -0.67 -1.74
N ASN A 62 13.06 -0.15 -2.97
CA ASN A 62 14.23 -0.36 -3.83
C ASN A 62 14.65 -1.84 -3.95
N GLY A 63 13.66 -2.74 -4.05
CA GLY A 63 13.86 -4.18 -4.15
C GLY A 63 14.11 -4.92 -2.83
N ILE A 64 14.19 -4.22 -1.69
CA ILE A 64 14.34 -4.83 -0.37
C ILE A 64 13.00 -4.89 0.33
N LEU A 65 12.57 -6.10 0.71
CA LEU A 65 11.33 -6.31 1.46
C LEU A 65 11.47 -5.68 2.85
N THR A 66 10.64 -4.68 3.13
CA THR A 66 10.69 -3.80 4.30
C THR A 66 9.32 -3.77 4.96
N ASP A 67 9.28 -3.97 6.28
CA ASP A 67 8.07 -3.78 7.08
C ASP A 67 7.87 -2.28 7.34
N GLY A 68 6.65 -1.78 7.18
CA GLY A 68 6.36 -0.36 7.40
C GLY A 68 6.29 0.02 8.89
N ASP A 69 6.82 1.20 9.23
CA ASP A 69 6.70 1.79 10.56
C ASP A 69 5.42 2.60 10.71
N VAL A 70 4.39 1.93 11.20
CA VAL A 70 3.06 2.49 11.50
C VAL A 70 3.04 3.51 12.64
N THR A 71 4.15 3.72 13.35
CA THR A 71 4.26 4.78 14.37
C THR A 71 4.66 6.13 13.78
N THR A 72 4.99 6.15 12.48
CA THR A 72 5.42 7.35 11.76
C THR A 72 4.39 7.73 10.69
N PRO A 73 4.36 9.01 10.27
CA PRO A 73 3.55 9.44 9.13
C PRO A 73 4.05 8.89 7.79
N PHE A 74 5.28 8.38 7.72
CA PHE A 74 5.89 7.82 6.51
C PHE A 74 6.35 6.37 6.78
N PRO A 75 5.46 5.38 6.66
CA PRO A 75 5.77 4.00 7.04
C PRO A 75 7.01 3.42 6.37
N TYR A 76 7.38 3.88 5.17
CA TYR A 76 8.55 3.39 4.45
C TYR A 76 9.67 4.44 4.34
N GLY A 77 9.58 5.55 5.07
CA GLY A 77 10.49 6.70 4.96
C GLY A 77 10.10 7.64 3.82
N ILE A 78 10.25 8.94 4.04
CA ILE A 78 9.79 9.99 3.11
C ILE A 78 10.48 9.91 1.74
N ASP A 79 11.80 9.69 1.73
CA ASP A 79 12.62 9.63 0.51
C ASP A 79 12.33 8.41 -0.37
N ASN A 80 11.63 7.42 0.19
CA ASN A 80 11.32 6.17 -0.49
C ASN A 80 9.95 6.19 -1.18
N THR A 81 9.20 7.30 -1.12
CA THR A 81 7.81 7.38 -1.61
C THR A 81 7.65 6.94 -3.08
N PHE A 82 8.66 7.18 -3.92
CA PHE A 82 8.69 6.76 -5.34
C PHE A 82 9.55 5.52 -5.61
N LEU A 83 9.88 4.77 -4.56
CA LEU A 83 10.69 3.55 -4.61
C LEU A 83 9.93 2.32 -4.10
N LEU A 84 8.60 2.39 -4.02
CA LEU A 84 7.74 1.37 -3.42
C LEU A 84 7.17 0.42 -4.47
N ALA A 85 7.20 -0.87 -4.18
CA ALA A 85 6.55 -1.91 -4.98
C ALA A 85 5.99 -3.02 -4.08
N SER A 86 4.75 -3.47 -4.30
CA SER A 86 4.17 -4.55 -3.50
C SER A 86 4.78 -5.90 -3.83
N ASN A 87 4.89 -6.23 -5.11
CA ASN A 87 5.51 -7.46 -5.59
C ASN A 87 6.23 -7.24 -6.93
N PRO A 88 7.53 -6.87 -6.92
CA PRO A 88 8.32 -6.62 -8.13
C PRO A 88 8.39 -7.81 -9.11
N THR A 89 8.10 -9.03 -8.66
CA THR A 89 8.19 -10.24 -9.48
C THR A 89 6.90 -10.59 -10.21
N ALA A 90 5.78 -9.92 -9.89
CA ALA A 90 4.49 -10.20 -10.50
C ALA A 90 4.51 -9.92 -12.01
N THR A 91 3.75 -10.71 -12.78
CA THR A 91 3.71 -10.57 -14.25
C THR A 91 2.89 -9.36 -14.72
N LYS A 92 2.07 -8.78 -13.84
CA LYS A 92 1.22 -7.61 -14.10
C LYS A 92 1.57 -6.51 -13.13
N THR A 93 1.61 -5.27 -13.63
CA THR A 93 1.96 -4.10 -12.84
C THR A 93 0.93 -3.00 -13.00
N ILE A 94 0.49 -2.44 -11.88
CA ILE A 94 -0.26 -1.20 -11.75
C ILE A 94 0.75 -0.15 -11.29
N TYR A 95 0.95 0.87 -12.11
CA TYR A 95 1.74 2.04 -11.74
C TYR A 95 0.80 3.15 -11.24
N LEU A 96 1.10 3.69 -10.06
CA LEU A 96 0.40 4.84 -9.51
C LEU A 96 1.13 6.12 -9.93
N ASP A 97 0.56 6.80 -10.92
CA ASP A 97 1.08 8.04 -11.47
C ASP A 97 0.59 9.26 -10.65
N TYR A 98 1.55 10.03 -10.12
CA TYR A 98 1.31 11.25 -9.36
C TYR A 98 1.87 12.51 -10.02
N ASN A 99 2.68 12.37 -11.08
CA ASN A 99 3.32 13.51 -11.75
C ASN A 99 2.44 14.12 -12.86
N GLY A 100 1.28 13.49 -13.12
CA GLY A 100 0.27 13.99 -14.03
C GLY A 100 0.36 13.34 -15.41
N HIS A 101 -0.79 13.22 -16.08
CA HIS A 101 -0.89 12.47 -17.31
C HIS A 101 -1.83 13.12 -18.32
N THR A 102 -1.39 13.18 -19.58
CA THR A 102 -2.25 13.62 -20.69
C THR A 102 -2.65 12.44 -21.56
N SER A 103 -3.91 12.05 -21.42
CA SER A 103 -4.52 10.97 -22.17
C SER A 103 -5.03 11.47 -23.52
N THR A 104 -4.54 10.88 -24.60
CA THR A 104 -4.97 11.20 -25.98
C THR A 104 -5.43 9.95 -26.73
N ASN A 105 -6.24 10.15 -27.78
CA ASN A 105 -6.65 9.11 -28.74
C ASN A 105 -7.30 7.84 -28.16
N ASN A 106 -7.81 7.89 -26.93
CA ASN A 106 -8.38 6.75 -26.24
C ASN A 106 -9.92 6.78 -26.22
N ARG A 107 -10.56 5.73 -25.69
CA ARG A 107 -12.02 5.63 -25.64
C ARG A 107 -12.65 6.77 -24.83
N TRP A 108 -11.97 7.23 -23.79
CA TRP A 108 -12.45 8.25 -22.87
C TRP A 108 -12.45 9.64 -23.51
N THR A 109 -11.39 10.00 -24.25
CA THR A 109 -11.35 11.27 -25.00
C THR A 109 -12.45 11.32 -26.08
N ARG A 110 -12.68 10.20 -26.79
CA ARG A 110 -13.77 10.06 -27.78
C ARG A 110 -15.14 10.20 -27.17
N TRP A 111 -15.38 9.58 -26.01
CA TRP A 111 -16.66 9.65 -25.31
C TRP A 111 -16.97 11.07 -24.79
N GLN A 112 -15.95 11.77 -24.31
CA GLN A 112 -16.05 13.17 -23.88
C GLN A 112 -16.08 14.17 -25.05
N GLY A 113 -15.80 13.74 -26.28
CA GLY A 113 -15.73 14.63 -27.45
C GLY A 113 -14.54 15.61 -27.42
N VAL A 114 -13.49 15.31 -26.66
CA VAL A 114 -12.29 16.15 -26.52
C VAL A 114 -11.07 15.51 -27.20
N SER A 115 -10.09 16.31 -27.61
CA SER A 115 -8.85 15.80 -28.21
C SER A 115 -7.91 15.19 -27.17
N GLN A 116 -7.94 15.71 -25.94
CA GLN A 116 -7.10 15.29 -24.83
C GLN A 116 -7.85 15.38 -23.49
N LEU A 117 -7.51 14.50 -22.57
CA LEU A 117 -7.90 14.56 -21.16
C LEU A 117 -6.63 14.74 -20.34
N VAL A 118 -6.56 15.86 -19.62
CA VAL A 118 -5.40 16.22 -18.81
C VAL A 118 -5.72 15.93 -17.35
N SER A 119 -4.97 14.99 -16.78
CA SER A 119 -4.90 14.75 -15.34
C SER A 119 -3.73 15.58 -14.80
N PRO A 120 -3.95 16.64 -14.03
CA PRO A 120 -2.86 17.41 -13.46
C PRO A 120 -2.04 16.56 -12.46
N PRO A 121 -0.81 16.98 -12.12
CA PRO A 121 -0.07 16.40 -11.01
C PRO A 121 -0.90 16.43 -9.72
N PHE A 122 -0.67 15.46 -8.84
CA PHE A 122 -1.30 15.46 -7.53
C PHE A 122 -0.81 16.66 -6.71
N ASP A 123 -1.76 17.42 -6.16
CA ASP A 123 -1.49 18.70 -5.50
C ASP A 123 -2.55 18.97 -4.41
N LEU A 124 -2.10 19.39 -3.23
CA LEU A 124 -2.88 19.75 -2.06
C LEU A 124 -2.59 21.19 -1.59
N ASP A 125 -1.45 21.77 -1.97
CA ASP A 125 -1.00 23.08 -1.47
C ASP A 125 -0.93 24.18 -2.56
N GLY A 126 -1.19 23.81 -3.82
CA GLY A 126 -1.17 24.71 -4.97
C GLY A 126 0.17 24.72 -5.73
N ASN A 127 1.15 23.92 -5.33
CA ASN A 127 2.48 23.85 -5.92
C ASN A 127 2.71 22.56 -6.71
N THR A 128 2.16 22.53 -7.93
CA THR A 128 2.37 21.41 -8.88
C THR A 128 3.82 21.15 -9.32
N SER A 129 4.81 21.95 -8.91
CA SER A 129 6.21 21.74 -9.28
C SER A 129 6.98 20.84 -8.32
N ASN A 130 6.51 20.65 -7.08
CA ASN A 130 7.18 19.82 -6.08
C ASN A 130 6.15 19.22 -5.12
N PHE A 131 6.40 18.00 -4.66
CA PHE A 131 5.59 17.40 -3.60
C PHE A 131 6.00 17.93 -2.22
N SER A 132 5.02 18.41 -1.47
CA SER A 132 5.09 18.71 -0.05
C SER A 132 5.09 17.45 0.81
N ASP A 133 5.53 17.56 2.07
CA ASP A 133 5.49 16.46 3.04
C ASP A 133 4.07 15.87 3.21
N ALA A 134 3.05 16.73 3.17
CA ALA A 134 1.65 16.33 3.29
C ALA A 134 1.19 15.49 2.08
N GLU A 135 1.66 15.82 0.88
CA GLU A 135 1.38 15.05 -0.32
C GLU A 135 2.12 13.72 -0.32
N LEU A 136 3.42 13.72 0.02
CA LEU A 136 4.20 12.49 0.13
C LEU A 136 3.59 11.52 1.15
N GLN A 137 3.11 12.05 2.27
CA GLN A 137 2.36 11.24 3.25
C GLN A 137 1.09 10.66 2.62
N ARG A 138 0.31 11.48 1.91
CA ARG A 138 -0.93 11.00 1.29
C ARG A 138 -0.67 9.97 0.20
N ILE A 139 0.40 10.13 -0.57
CA ILE A 139 0.85 9.18 -1.60
C ILE A 139 1.17 7.83 -0.96
N GLN A 140 1.94 7.80 0.13
CA GLN A 140 2.23 6.52 0.82
C GLN A 140 0.96 5.84 1.36
N LEU A 141 0.01 6.61 1.90
CA LEU A 141 -1.27 6.07 2.37
C LEU A 141 -2.10 5.48 1.23
N GLN A 142 -2.26 6.21 0.13
CA GLN A 142 -2.98 5.72 -1.05
C GLN A 142 -2.32 4.48 -1.65
N PHE A 143 -0.98 4.45 -1.68
CA PHE A 143 -0.26 3.26 -2.09
C PHE A 143 -0.63 2.06 -1.21
N ILE A 144 -0.60 2.20 0.13
CA ILE A 144 -0.99 1.12 1.06
C ILE A 144 -2.45 0.69 0.84
N GLU A 145 -3.38 1.64 0.71
CA GLU A 145 -4.80 1.36 0.44
C GLU A 145 -4.97 0.53 -0.83
N VAL A 146 -4.30 0.91 -1.93
CA VAL A 146 -4.36 0.16 -3.19
C VAL A 146 -3.68 -1.20 -3.06
N VAL A 147 -2.53 -1.25 -2.38
CA VAL A 147 -1.84 -2.53 -2.15
C VAL A 147 -2.74 -3.51 -1.42
N GLU A 148 -3.45 -3.06 -0.38
CA GLU A 148 -4.38 -3.89 0.41
C GLU A 148 -5.43 -4.57 -0.48
N ASP A 149 -6.08 -3.81 -1.36
CA ASP A 149 -7.09 -4.33 -2.29
C ASP A 149 -6.51 -5.35 -3.29
N TYR A 150 -5.25 -5.17 -3.70
CA TYR A 150 -4.59 -6.05 -4.67
C TYR A 150 -3.75 -7.18 -4.05
N LEU A 151 -3.67 -7.28 -2.71
CA LEU A 151 -2.95 -8.35 -2.00
C LEU A 151 -3.33 -9.77 -2.47
N PRO A 152 -4.62 -10.09 -2.72
CA PRO A 152 -5.02 -11.44 -3.12
C PRO A 152 -4.58 -11.85 -4.54
N PHE A 153 -4.14 -10.92 -5.38
CA PHE A 153 -3.88 -11.16 -6.80
C PHE A 153 -2.40 -11.10 -7.14
N ASP A 154 -1.97 -11.84 -8.17
CA ASP A 154 -0.60 -11.72 -8.67
C ASP A 154 -0.34 -10.44 -9.47
N ILE A 155 -0.42 -9.29 -8.79
CA ILE A 155 -0.25 -7.96 -9.35
C ILE A 155 0.76 -7.19 -8.50
N ASN A 156 1.68 -6.51 -9.17
CA ASN A 156 2.58 -5.52 -8.59
C ASN A 156 1.86 -4.16 -8.58
N VAL A 157 1.76 -3.52 -7.44
CA VAL A 157 1.39 -2.10 -7.35
C VAL A 157 2.69 -1.35 -7.05
N THR A 158 3.01 -0.32 -7.84
CA THR A 158 4.30 0.38 -7.74
C THR A 158 4.16 1.89 -7.91
N THR A 159 4.96 2.64 -7.17
CA THR A 159 5.21 4.08 -7.38
C THR A 159 6.50 4.35 -8.15
N ILE A 160 7.29 3.29 -8.43
CA ILE A 160 8.46 3.36 -9.29
C ILE A 160 7.99 3.53 -10.74
N ASP A 161 8.45 4.59 -11.41
CA ASP A 161 8.20 4.81 -12.83
C ASP A 161 8.79 3.63 -13.64
N PRO A 162 7.96 2.87 -14.39
CA PRO A 162 8.45 1.76 -15.20
C PRO A 162 9.34 2.19 -16.37
N GLY A 163 9.42 3.48 -16.71
CA GLY A 163 10.18 4.00 -17.85
C GLY A 163 9.65 3.52 -19.21
N LEU A 164 8.58 2.73 -19.21
CA LEU A 164 7.98 2.10 -20.39
C LEU A 164 7.11 3.06 -21.21
N VAL A 165 6.90 4.28 -20.72
CA VAL A 165 6.32 5.33 -21.54
C VAL A 165 7.07 6.63 -21.35
N GLN A 166 7.95 6.89 -22.31
CA GLN A 166 8.44 8.22 -22.63
C GLN A 166 7.25 9.04 -23.12
N HIS A 167 6.48 9.62 -22.20
CA HIS A 167 5.51 10.66 -22.48
C HIS A 167 6.22 12.01 -22.32
N ASP A 168 6.93 12.41 -23.38
CA ASP A 168 7.41 13.77 -23.62
C ASP A 168 8.18 14.46 -22.47
N CYS A 169 9.32 13.90 -22.05
CA CYS A 169 10.45 14.76 -21.69
C CYS A 169 11.14 15.24 -22.97
N GLN A 170 10.47 16.14 -23.70
CA GLN A 170 11.09 16.95 -24.75
C GLN A 170 11.04 18.40 -24.30
N ARG A 171 12.20 18.89 -23.81
CA ARG A 171 12.54 20.26 -23.39
C ARG A 171 12.46 20.54 -21.88
N SER A 172 13.34 19.94 -21.08
CA SER A 172 14.38 20.71 -20.37
C SER A 172 15.28 19.77 -19.55
N ALA A 173 16.57 19.82 -19.85
CA ALA A 173 17.61 19.11 -19.11
C ALA A 173 17.81 19.78 -17.75
N ALA A 174 17.09 19.36 -16.70
CA ALA A 174 17.44 19.64 -15.30
C ALA A 174 16.54 19.00 -14.21
N ALA A 175 15.47 18.26 -14.53
CA ALA A 175 14.64 17.66 -13.48
C ALA A 175 14.89 16.15 -13.39
N VAL A 176 15.21 15.71 -12.18
CA VAL A 176 15.14 14.31 -11.75
C VAL A 176 13.74 13.81 -12.11
N CYS A 177 13.68 12.82 -13.00
CA CYS A 177 12.48 12.02 -13.23
C CYS A 177 12.29 11.08 -12.04
#